data_AF-X0TZU2-F1
#
_entry.id   AF-X0TZU2-F1
#
_cell.length_a   1.000
_cell.length_b   1.000
_cell.length_c   1.000
_cell.angle_alpha   90.00
_cell.angle_beta   90.00
_cell.angle_gamma   90.00
#
_symmetry.space_group_name_H-M   'P 1'
#
loop_
_entity.id
_entity.type
_entity.pdbx_description
1 polymer ?
#
loop_
_entity_poly.entity_id
_entity_poly.type
_entity_poly.pdbx_seq_one_letter_code
_entity_poly.pdbx_strand_id
1 'polypeptide(L)'
;LIFGVESTVEQAIRTLSSTETASVNSAKWFTSAKLAIPSVVGLAYLEDNVASSEIFWRMIKEANKAKALTAPPGPAAIKFGPQGLYELFNPALLPEFEAVRKYFGSSSFYGISRPDGFFFEFRYLNPSGTD
;
A
#
# COMPACT_ATOMS: atom_id res chain seq x y z
N LEU A 1 0.23 5.88 -4.93
CA LEU A 1 0.70 7.24 -4.53
C LEU A 1 1.69 7.09 -3.39
N ILE A 2 2.79 7.85 -3.40
CA ILE A 2 3.70 7.93 -2.25
C ILE A 2 3.25 9.12 -1.40
N PHE A 3 2.99 8.90 -0.13
CA PHE A 3 2.61 9.94 0.81
C PHE A 3 3.73 10.13 1.83
N GLY A 4 4.19 11.37 2.00
CA GLY A 4 5.30 11.71 2.89
C GLY A 4 5.66 13.19 2.78
N VAL A 5 6.62 13.64 3.59
CA VAL A 5 7.22 14.98 3.40
C VAL A 5 7.98 15.04 2.09
N GLU A 6 8.09 16.23 1.53
CA GLU A 6 8.69 16.49 0.21
C GLU A 6 10.05 15.79 0.04
N SER A 7 10.93 15.83 1.06
CA SER A 7 12.22 15.15 1.02
C SER A 7 12.12 13.62 0.90
N THR A 8 11.13 12.99 1.55
CA THR A 8 10.87 11.55 1.45
C THR A 8 10.30 11.19 0.08
N VAL A 9 9.43 12.05 -0.46
CA VAL A 9 8.86 11.88 -1.81
C VAL A 9 9.97 12.04 -2.85
N GLU A 10 10.79 13.09 -2.75
CA GLU A 10 11.92 13.33 -3.65
C GLU A 10 12.97 12.23 -3.58
N GLN A 11 13.31 11.75 -2.38
CA GLN A 11 14.24 10.64 -2.21
C GLN A 11 13.67 9.37 -2.85
N ALA A 12 12.39 9.07 -2.64
CA ALA A 12 11.73 7.94 -3.28
C ALA A 12 11.70 8.07 -4.80
N ILE A 13 11.42 9.27 -5.35
CA ILE A 13 11.48 9.54 -6.80
C ILE A 13 12.90 9.35 -7.34
N ARG A 14 13.94 9.83 -6.64
CA ARG A 14 15.33 9.66 -7.06
C ARG A 14 15.74 8.19 -7.04
N THR A 15 15.34 7.43 -6.02
CA THR A 15 15.61 6.00 -5.93
C THR A 15 14.88 5.20 -7.04
N LEU A 16 13.64 5.58 -7.37
CA LEU A 16 12.91 5.00 -8.51
C LEU A 16 13.57 5.32 -9.86
N SER A 17 14.15 6.52 -9.99
CA SER A 17 14.84 6.96 -11.21
C SER A 17 16.22 6.32 -11.40
N SER A 18 16.88 5.86 -10.32
CA SER A 18 18.26 5.35 -10.37
C SER A 18 18.36 3.83 -10.38
N THR A 19 17.29 3.11 -10.08
CA THR A 19 17.30 1.65 -10.07
C THR A 19 16.69 1.17 -11.36
N GLU A 20 17.40 0.29 -12.09
CA GLU A 20 16.88 -0.47 -13.20
C GLU A 20 15.64 -1.23 -12.69
N THR A 21 14.49 -0.59 -12.81
CA THR A 21 13.27 -0.96 -12.12
C THR A 21 12.74 -2.16 -12.87
N ALA A 22 12.76 -3.32 -12.21
CA ALA A 22 12.11 -4.51 -12.75
C ALA A 22 10.72 -4.11 -13.26
N SER A 23 10.49 -4.29 -14.56
CA SER A 23 9.28 -3.79 -15.21
C SER A 23 8.05 -4.28 -14.44
N VAL A 24 7.10 -3.39 -14.14
CA VAL A 24 5.85 -3.78 -13.49
C VAL A 24 5.14 -4.90 -14.26
N ASN A 25 5.34 -4.94 -15.58
CA ASN A 25 4.79 -5.97 -16.46
C ASN A 25 5.35 -7.38 -16.20
N SER A 26 6.53 -7.52 -15.58
CA SER A 26 7.11 -8.82 -15.21
C SER A 26 6.78 -9.24 -13.77
N ALA A 27 6.12 -8.38 -12.99
CA ALA A 27 5.76 -8.71 -11.62
C ALA A 27 4.54 -9.66 -11.58
N LYS A 28 4.68 -10.80 -10.88
CA LYS A 28 3.63 -11.83 -10.77
C LYS A 28 2.31 -11.27 -10.23
N TRP A 29 2.36 -10.35 -9.27
CA TRP A 29 1.17 -9.71 -8.71
C TRP A 29 0.41 -8.90 -9.78
N PHE A 30 1.13 -8.21 -10.66
CA PHE A 30 0.56 -7.36 -11.69
C PHE A 30 -0.10 -8.20 -12.78
N THR A 31 0.54 -9.28 -13.22
CA THR A 31 -0.08 -10.23 -14.15
C THR A 31 -1.35 -10.84 -13.56
N SER A 32 -1.31 -11.27 -12.30
CA SER A 32 -2.46 -11.85 -11.61
C SER A 32 -3.61 -10.85 -11.49
N ALA A 33 -3.31 -9.61 -11.09
CA ALA A 33 -4.30 -8.57 -10.92
C ALA A 33 -4.89 -8.08 -12.25
N LYS A 34 -4.08 -8.02 -13.31
CA LYS A 34 -4.53 -7.74 -14.67
C LYS A 34 -5.46 -8.82 -15.21
N LEU A 35 -5.16 -10.10 -14.99
CA LEU A 35 -6.01 -11.22 -15.42
C LEU A 35 -7.37 -11.25 -14.70
N ALA A 36 -7.47 -10.65 -13.52
CA ALA A 36 -8.73 -10.53 -12.79
C ALA A 36 -9.68 -9.46 -13.37
N ILE A 37 -9.20 -8.60 -14.29
CA ILE A 37 -10.01 -7.53 -14.89
C ILE A 37 -10.49 -7.96 -16.29
N PRO A 38 -11.78 -7.74 -16.63
CA PRO A 38 -12.28 -7.93 -18.00
C PRO A 38 -11.49 -7.09 -19.02
N SER A 39 -11.32 -7.59 -20.24
CA SER A 39 -10.57 -6.87 -21.28
C SER A 39 -11.25 -5.58 -21.77
N VAL A 40 -12.54 -5.40 -21.49
CA VAL A 40 -13.39 -4.30 -21.99
C VAL A 40 -13.73 -3.25 -20.92
N VAL A 41 -12.74 -2.85 -20.13
CA VAL A 41 -12.91 -1.83 -19.08
C VAL A 41 -12.46 -0.45 -19.55
N GLY A 42 -13.18 0.59 -19.11
CA GLY A 42 -12.82 1.98 -19.40
C GLY A 42 -11.82 2.57 -18.40
N LEU A 43 -11.78 2.00 -17.20
CA LEU A 43 -10.87 2.39 -16.12
C LEU A 43 -10.42 1.13 -15.36
N ALA A 44 -9.14 1.04 -15.07
CA ALA A 44 -8.56 -0.01 -14.23
C ALA A 44 -7.56 0.58 -13.25
N TYR A 45 -7.56 0.06 -12.04
CA TYR A 45 -6.63 0.35 -10.97
C TYR A 45 -6.14 -0.98 -10.40
N LEU A 46 -4.83 -1.10 -10.21
CA LEU A 46 -4.16 -2.31 -9.74
C LEU A 46 -3.20 -1.90 -8.62
N GLU A 47 -3.27 -2.58 -7.48
CA GLU A 47 -2.43 -2.28 -6.33
C GLU A 47 -1.79 -3.55 -5.76
N ASP A 48 -0.49 -3.47 -5.49
CA ASP A 48 0.21 -4.44 -4.66
C ASP A 48 0.06 -4.06 -3.19
N ASN A 49 -0.90 -4.70 -2.52
CA ASN A 49 -1.18 -4.39 -1.12
C ASN A 49 -0.04 -4.87 -0.21
N VAL A 50 0.81 -5.82 -0.64
CA VAL A 50 1.99 -6.22 0.12
C VAL A 50 2.96 -5.05 0.21
N ALA A 51 3.29 -4.46 -0.94
CA ALA A 51 4.22 -3.34 -1.00
C ALA A 51 3.69 -2.09 -0.26
N SER A 52 2.41 -1.74 -0.46
CA SER A 52 1.82 -0.59 0.24
C SER A 52 1.70 -0.83 1.75
N SER A 53 1.37 -2.05 2.18
CA SER A 53 1.28 -2.40 3.60
C SER A 53 2.64 -2.48 4.28
N GLU A 54 3.73 -2.87 3.59
CA GLU A 54 5.07 -2.87 4.17
C GLU A 54 5.49 -1.45 4.55
N ILE A 55 5.29 -0.49 3.64
CA ILE A 55 5.58 0.92 3.87
C ILE A 55 4.76 1.44 5.05
N PHE A 56 3.47 1.12 5.08
CA PHE A 56 2.59 1.48 6.19
C PHE A 56 3.03 0.87 7.52
N TRP A 57 3.42 -0.41 7.53
CA TRP A 57 3.93 -1.11 8.70
C TRP A 57 5.20 -0.46 9.23
N ARG A 58 6.10 -0.08 8.33
CA ARG A 58 7.34 0.64 8.66
C ARG A 58 7.05 1.99 9.30
N MET A 59 6.14 2.78 8.71
CA MET A 59 5.73 4.08 9.27
C MET A 59 5.18 3.95 10.69
N ILE A 60 4.35 2.93 10.96
CA ILE A 60 3.81 2.68 12.31
C ILE A 60 4.94 2.35 13.30
N LYS A 61 5.88 1.50 12.92
CA LYS A 61 7.00 1.09 13.80
C LYS A 61 8.00 2.22 14.03
N GLU A 62 8.28 3.04 13.03
CA GLU A 62 9.19 4.18 13.14
C GLU A 62 8.61 5.31 13.99
N ALA A 63 7.32 5.61 13.84
CA ALA A 63 6.66 6.64 14.64
C ALA A 63 6.66 6.31 16.15
N ASN A 64 6.67 5.03 16.51
CA ASN A 64 6.87 4.61 17.89
C ASN A 64 8.29 4.92 18.42
N LYS A 65 9.32 4.77 17.57
CA LYS A 65 10.69 5.15 17.91
C LYS A 65 10.85 6.67 18.04
N ALA A 66 10.16 7.44 17.19
CA ALA A 66 10.18 8.90 17.24
C ALA A 66 9.53 9.45 18.53
N LYS A 67 8.51 8.80 19.09
CA LYS A 67 7.92 9.19 20.40
C LYS A 67 8.85 8.96 21.60
N ALA A 68 9.88 8.13 21.48
CA ALA A 68 10.88 7.91 22.54
C ALA A 68 11.92 9.04 22.62
N LEU A 69 11.99 9.90 21.60
CA LEU A 69 12.86 11.08 21.55
C LEU A 69 11.97 12.33 21.52
N THR A 70 11.92 13.08 22.61
CA THR A 70 11.23 14.37 22.73
C THR A 70 11.60 15.33 21.59
N ALA A 71 10.75 15.43 20.56
CA ALA A 71 10.87 16.39 19.46
C ALA A 71 9.48 16.72 18.87
N PRO A 72 9.27 17.95 18.35
CA PRO A 72 7.95 18.56 18.09
C PRO A 72 7.17 17.88 16.95
N PRO A 73 5.84 18.09 16.87
CA PRO A 73 4.96 17.29 16.03
C PRO A 73 5.17 17.60 14.54
N GLY A 74 5.71 16.63 13.81
CA GLY A 74 5.64 16.54 12.36
C GLY A 74 5.92 15.12 11.88
N PRO A 75 5.48 14.71 10.68
CA PRO A 75 4.24 15.02 9.98
C PRO A 75 3.16 13.98 10.31
N ALA A 76 1.90 14.42 10.36
CA ALA A 76 0.68 13.61 10.40
C ALA A 76 0.75 12.30 11.23
N ALA A 77 0.51 12.41 12.54
CA ALA A 77 0.03 11.27 13.30
C ALA A 77 -1.16 10.66 12.53
N ILE A 78 -1.03 9.40 12.13
CA ILE A 78 -2.11 8.69 11.43
C ILE A 78 -3.27 8.61 12.43
N LYS A 79 -4.30 9.44 12.23
CA LYS A 79 -5.48 9.51 13.09
C LYS A 79 -6.60 8.71 12.41
N PHE A 80 -7.10 7.69 13.10
CA PHE A 80 -8.34 7.01 12.71
C PHE A 80 -9.44 7.53 13.63
N GLY A 81 -10.16 8.55 13.19
CA GLY A 81 -11.17 9.23 14.00
C GLY A 81 -10.56 10.15 15.09
N PRO A 82 -11.25 10.38 16.22
CA PRO A 82 -10.77 11.29 17.27
C PRO A 82 -9.54 10.75 18.01
N GLN A 83 -9.25 9.46 17.88
CA GLN A 83 -8.18 8.77 18.57
C GLN A 83 -6.98 8.55 17.64
N GLY A 84 -5.78 8.76 18.17
CA GLY A 84 -4.55 8.41 17.46
C GLY A 84 -4.41 6.89 17.38
N LEU A 85 -3.85 6.36 16.29
CA LEU A 85 -3.57 4.91 16.13
C LEU A 85 -2.85 4.29 17.35
N TYR A 86 -1.97 5.08 17.97
CA TYR A 86 -1.17 4.75 19.15
C TYR A 86 -1.96 4.68 20.47
N GLU A 87 -3.19 5.18 20.50
CA GLU A 87 -4.09 5.09 21.65
C GLU A 87 -4.88 3.77 21.62
N LEU A 88 -4.96 3.13 20.45
CA LEU A 88 -5.70 1.88 20.25
C LEU A 88 -4.83 0.63 20.45
N PHE A 89 -3.52 0.71 20.18
CA PHE A 89 -2.56 -0.35 20.48
C PHE A 89 -1.13 0.19 20.62
N ASN A 90 -0.24 -0.63 21.20
CA ASN A 90 1.19 -0.34 21.29
C ASN A 90 1.95 -0.86 20.05
N PRO A 91 2.49 0.01 19.19
CA PRO A 91 3.20 -0.43 17.99
C PRO A 91 4.49 -1.20 18.26
N ALA A 92 5.08 -1.08 19.46
CA ALA A 92 6.25 -1.85 19.87
C ALA A 92 5.98 -3.37 19.87
N LEU A 93 4.72 -3.74 20.06
CA LEU A 93 4.28 -5.14 20.12
C LEU A 93 3.91 -5.69 18.74
N LEU A 94 3.95 -4.87 17.69
CA LEU A 94 3.70 -5.37 16.34
C LEU A 94 4.85 -6.28 15.90
N PRO A 95 4.53 -7.43 15.29
CA PRO A 95 5.55 -8.30 14.73
C PRO A 95 6.27 -7.62 13.57
N GLU A 96 7.39 -8.21 13.12
CA GLU A 96 7.99 -7.83 11.84
C GLU A 96 7.02 -8.06 10.69
N PHE A 97 7.13 -7.23 9.65
CA PHE A 97 6.19 -7.27 8.52
C PHE A 97 6.15 -8.65 7.87
N GLU A 98 7.28 -9.35 7.78
CA GLU A 98 7.36 -10.72 7.24
C GLU A 98 6.40 -11.71 7.94
N ALA A 99 6.14 -11.55 9.23
CA ALA A 99 5.21 -12.43 9.95
C ALA A 99 3.74 -12.21 9.56
N VAL A 100 3.40 -11.02 9.08
CA VAL A 100 2.04 -10.63 8.68
C VAL A 100 1.88 -10.52 7.15
N ARG A 101 2.98 -10.59 6.39
CA ARG A 101 3.02 -10.48 4.93
C ARG A 101 1.98 -11.37 4.25
N LYS A 102 1.81 -12.59 4.76
CA LYS A 102 0.83 -13.59 4.26
C LYS A 102 -0.64 -13.16 4.32
N TYR A 103 -0.98 -12.07 5.02
CA TYR A 103 -2.34 -11.54 5.06
C TYR A 103 -2.60 -10.49 3.97
N PHE A 104 -1.54 -9.96 3.36
CA PHE A 104 -1.62 -8.93 2.34
C PHE A 104 -1.46 -9.56 0.96
N GLY A 105 -2.44 -9.33 0.08
CA GLY A 105 -2.42 -9.78 -1.30
C GLY A 105 -2.30 -8.62 -2.27
N SER A 106 -3.07 -8.65 -3.34
CA SER A 106 -3.21 -7.52 -4.27
C SER A 106 -4.67 -7.13 -4.41
N SER A 107 -4.94 -5.94 -4.94
CA SER A 107 -6.29 -5.54 -5.27
C SER A 107 -6.39 -5.07 -6.72
N SER A 108 -7.55 -5.32 -7.31
CA SER A 108 -7.92 -4.76 -8.59
C SER A 108 -9.26 -4.04 -8.47
N PHE A 109 -9.34 -2.88 -9.09
CA PHE A 109 -10.56 -2.11 -9.20
C PHE A 109 -10.77 -1.77 -10.66
N TYR A 110 -11.99 -1.91 -11.16
CA TYR A 110 -12.30 -1.52 -12.53
C TYR A 110 -13.68 -0.94 -12.67
N GLY A 111 -13.82 -0.09 -13.70
CA GLY A 111 -15.07 0.56 -14.08
C GLY A 111 -15.43 0.24 -15.53
N ILE A 112 -16.70 -0.09 -15.76
CA ILE A 112 -17.29 -0.29 -17.09
C ILE A 112 -18.47 0.65 -17.25
N SER A 113 -18.51 1.38 -18.36
CA SER A 113 -19.70 2.09 -18.81
C SER A 113 -20.59 1.13 -19.59
N ARG A 114 -21.84 0.99 -19.18
CA ARG A 114 -22.85 0.15 -19.81
C ARG A 114 -24.07 1.01 -20.17
N PRO A 115 -24.94 0.55 -21.09
CA PRO A 115 -26.15 1.30 -21.45
C PRO A 115 -27.08 1.60 -20.27
N ASP A 116 -27.04 0.79 -19.21
CA ASP A 116 -27.80 0.94 -17.97
C ASP A 116 -27.10 1.76 -16.88
N GLY A 117 -25.85 2.19 -17.10
CA GLY A 117 -25.10 3.05 -16.19
C GLY A 117 -23.64 2.63 -16.00
N PHE A 118 -23.05 3.04 -14.88
CA PHE A 118 -21.66 2.69 -14.53
C PHE A 118 -21.63 1.50 -13.58
N PHE A 119 -20.83 0.50 -13.92
CA PHE A 119 -20.52 -0.63 -13.05
C PHE A 119 -19.09 -0.51 -12.55
N PHE A 120 -18.91 -0.59 -11.23
CA PHE A 120 -17.61 -0.62 -10.58
C PHE A 120 -17.47 -1.89 -9.75
N GLU A 121 -16.32 -2.54 -9.84
CA GLU A 121 -16.02 -3.71 -9.02
C GLU A 121 -14.64 -3.56 -8.38
N PHE A 122 -14.58 -3.85 -7.08
CA PHE A 122 -13.35 -4.01 -6.32
C PHE A 122 -13.16 -5.49 -6.01
N ARG A 123 -11.99 -6.03 -6.34
CA ARG A 123 -11.59 -7.39 -6.00
C ARG A 123 -10.32 -7.38 -5.18
N TYR A 124 -10.39 -8.06 -4.04
CA TYR A 124 -9.21 -8.44 -3.29
C TYR A 124 -8.73 -9.80 -3.80
N LEU A 125 -7.46 -9.88 -4.15
CA LEU A 125 -6.79 -11.10 -4.58
C LEU A 125 -5.91 -11.57 -3.44
N ASN A 126 -6.14 -12.80 -3.00
CA ASN A 126 -5.33 -13.40 -1.95
C ASN A 126 -3.86 -13.39 -2.34
N PRO A 127 -2.94 -13.28 -1.36
CA PRO A 127 -1.52 -13.44 -1.62
C PRO A 127 -1.28 -14.74 -2.39
N SER A 128 -0.50 -14.66 -3.46
CA SER A 128 0.03 -15.86 -4.09
C SER A 128 0.84 -16.59 -3.04
N GLY A 129 0.38 -17.79 -2.65
CA GLY A 129 1.06 -18.60 -1.64
C GLY A 129 2.55 -18.68 -1.95
N THR A 130 3.37 -18.45 -0.93
CA THR A 130 4.77 -18.87 -0.94
C THR A 130 4.78 -20.39 -0.93
N ASP A 131 4.82 -20.99 -2.11
CA ASP A 131 5.51 -22.27 -2.27
C ASP A 131 7.03 -22.02 -2.25
#